data_AF-A0A424T2A4-F1
#
_entry.id   AF-A0A424T2A4-F1
#
_cell.length_a   1.000
_cell.length_b   1.000
_cell.length_c   1.000
_cell.angle_alpha   90.00
_cell.angle_beta   90.00
_cell.angle_gamma   90.00
#
_symmetry.space_group_name_H-M   'P 1'
#
loop_
_entity.id
_entity.type
_entity.pdbx_description
1 polymer ?
#
loop_
_entity_poly.entity_id
_entity_poly.type
_entity_poly.pdbx_seq_one_letter_code
_entity_poly.pdbx_strand_id
1 'polypeptide(L)' 'MSDVINLHDAKTHFSKLVDQVAATGKPVLIGKRGHAMVQLVPLPQDRTAPRPLGLFRASVKLL' A
#
# COMPACT_ATOMS: atom_id res chain seq x y z
N MET A 1 13.19 -11.31 -1.72
CA MET A 1 13.95 -10.07 -1.99
C MET A 1 13.05 -9.18 -2.82
N SER A 2 12.59 -8.05 -2.28
CA SER A 2 11.76 -7.10 -3.01
C SER A 2 12.63 -6.37 -4.01
N ASP A 3 12.48 -6.70 -5.29
CA ASP A 3 13.23 -6.08 -6.37
C ASP A 3 12.91 -4.58 -6.43
N VAL A 4 13.94 -3.74 -6.46
CA VAL A 4 13.79 -2.28 -6.39
C VAL A 4 13.79 -1.75 -7.82
N ILE A 5 12.64 -1.27 -8.27
CA ILE A 5 12.52 -0.65 -9.58
C ILE A 5 13.30 0.66 -9.58
N ASN A 6 14.12 0.86 -10.62
CA ASN A 6 14.86 2.09 -10.77
C ASN A 6 13.91 3.27 -11.00
N LEU A 7 14.15 4.40 -10.34
CA LEU A 7 13.36 5.62 -10.46
C LEU A 7 13.24 6.10 -11.91
N HIS A 8 14.28 5.88 -12.72
CA HIS A 8 14.28 6.26 -14.13
C HIS A 8 13.27 5.47 -14.95
N ASP A 9 13.09 4.18 -14.66
CA ASP A 9 12.08 3.35 -15.32
C ASP A 9 10.69 3.62 -14.76
N ALA A 10 10.62 3.84 -13.45
CA ALA A 10 9.38 4.16 -12.76
C ALA A 10 8.73 5.44 -13.27
N LYS A 11 9.50 6.52 -13.51
CA LYS A 11 8.94 7.78 -14.05
C LYS A 11 8.36 7.61 -15.45
N THR A 12 8.96 6.74 -16.27
CA THR A 12 8.54 6.50 -17.66
C THR A 12 7.30 5.60 -17.71
N HIS A 13 7.20 4.62 -16.81
CA HIS A 13 6.14 3.61 -16.79
C HIS A 13 5.19 3.76 -15.60
N PHE A 14 5.09 4.96 -15.01
CA PHE A 14 4.41 5.15 -13.73
C PHE A 14 2.94 4.70 -13.77
N SER A 15 2.21 5.03 -14.84
CA SER A 15 0.82 4.62 -15.01
C SER A 15 0.65 3.09 -14.94
N LYS A 16 1.50 2.35 -15.68
CA LYS A 16 1.46 0.88 -15.70
C LYS A 16 1.77 0.29 -14.32
N LEU A 17 2.70 0.88 -13.58
CA LEU A 17 3.00 0.45 -12.21
C LEU A 17 1.82 0.70 -11.27
N VAL A 18 1.14 1.84 -11.39
CA VAL A 18 -0.08 2.14 -10.61
C VAL A 18 -1.18 1.11 -10.90
N ASP A 19 -1.45 0.82 -12.18
CA ASP A 19 -2.46 -0.16 -12.58
C ASP A 19 -2.13 -1.55 -12.02
N GLN A 20 -0.86 -1.96 -12.12
CA GLN A 20 -0.40 -3.24 -11.58
C GLN A 20 -0.54 -3.30 -10.05
N VAL A 21 -0.14 -2.27 -9.32
CA VAL A 21 -0.26 -2.24 -7.86
C VAL A 21 -1.73 -2.25 -7.43
N ALA A 22 -2.59 -1.47 -8.11
CA ALA A 22 -4.02 -1.43 -7.84
C ALA A 22 -4.69 -2.79 -8.11
N ALA A 23 -4.35 -3.46 -9.23
CA ALA A 23 -4.95 -4.73 -9.61
C ALA A 23 -4.45 -5.91 -8.75
N THR A 24 -3.17 -5.92 -8.39
CA THR A 24 -2.57 -7.05 -7.67
C THR A 24 -2.60 -6.90 -6.15
N GLY A 25 -2.75 -5.66 -5.66
CA GLY A 25 -2.59 -5.32 -4.25
C GLY A 25 -1.14 -5.45 -3.73
N LYS A 26 -0.17 -5.80 -4.59
CA LYS A 26 1.21 -6.03 -4.18
C LYS A 26 1.98 -4.71 -4.22
N PRO A 27 2.67 -4.33 -3.13
CA PRO A 27 3.45 -3.11 -3.12
C PRO A 27 4.74 -3.24 -3.93
N VAL A 28 5.20 -2.13 -4.49
CA VAL A 28 6.42 -2.05 -5.29
C VAL A 28 7.38 -1.04 -4.67
N LEU A 29 8.67 -1.39 -4.58
CA LEU A 29 9.72 -0.49 -4.13
C LEU A 29 10.34 0.23 -5.33
N ILE A 30 10.55 1.54 -5.20
CA ILE A 30 11.15 2.38 -6.22
C ILE A 30 12.36 3.09 -5.61
N GLY A 31 13.48 3.14 -6.33
CA GLY A 31 14.74 3.60 -5.79
C GLY A 31 15.82 3.86 -6.82
N LYS A 32 17.07 4.05 -6.37
CA LYS A 32 18.23 4.24 -7.25
C LYS A 32 19.38 3.36 -6.80
N ARG A 33 20.14 2.81 -7.74
CA ARG A 33 21.33 1.99 -7.48
C ARG A 33 21.06 0.84 -6.49
N GLY A 34 19.89 0.21 -6.60
CA GLY A 34 19.46 -0.88 -5.71
C GLY A 34 18.99 -0.43 -4.31
N HIS A 35 19.05 0.87 -3.99
CA HIS A 35 18.55 1.40 -2.72
C HIS A 35 17.11 1.87 -2.87
N ALA A 36 16.19 1.24 -2.14
CA ALA A 36 14.78 1.63 -2.10
C ALA A 36 14.62 3.01 -1.43
N MET A 37 13.88 3.91 -2.07
CA MET A 37 13.66 5.27 -1.58
C MET A 37 12.19 5.53 -1.25
N VAL A 38 11.27 4.97 -2.05
CA VAL A 38 9.82 5.11 -1.87
C VAL A 38 9.13 3.77 -2.14
N GLN A 39 7.91 3.63 -1.66
CA GLN A 39 7.05 2.47 -1.89
C GLN A 39 5.73 2.92 -2.51
N LEU A 40 5.35 2.28 -3.61
CA LEU A 40 4.01 2.39 -4.19
C LEU A 40 3.14 1.30 -3.56
N VAL A 41 2.10 1.72 -2.85
CA VAL A 41 1.14 0.83 -2.18
C VAL A 41 -0.26 1.08 -2.73
N PRO A 42 -1.11 0.04 -2.84
CA PRO A 42 -2.50 0.25 -3.19
C PRO A 42 -3.19 1.02 -2.06
N LEU A 43 -4.14 1.87 -2.42
CA LEU A 43 -5.00 2.48 -1.41
C LEU A 43 -5.97 1.43 -0.85
N PRO A 44 -6.36 1.53 0.44
CA PRO A 44 -7.44 0.73 0.97
C PRO A 44 -8.70 0.98 0.16
N GLN A 45 -9.34 -0.08 -0.33
CA GLN A 45 -10.68 0.09 -0.88
C GLN A 45 -11.63 0.46 0.27
N ASP A 46 -12.54 1.39 -0.01
CA ASP A 46 -13.56 1.77 0.97
C ASP A 46 -14.23 0.52 1.49
N ARG A 47 -14.21 0.36 2.81
CA ARG A 47 -14.86 -0.78 3.47
C ARG A 47 -16.34 -0.72 3.12
N THR A 48 -16.76 -1.60 2.22
CA THR A 48 -18.17 -1.78 1.88
C THR A 48 -18.95 -2.38 3.06
N ALA A 49 -18.24 -3.02 4.00
CA ALA A 49 -18.82 -3.56 5.21
C ALA A 49 -18.90 -2.50 6.33
N PRO A 50 -20.04 -2.39 7.03
CA PRO A 50 -20.15 -1.55 8.22
C PRO A 50 -19.06 -1.91 9.24
N ARG A 51 -18.47 -0.89 9.88
CA ARG A 51 -17.48 -1.13 10.93
C ARG A 51 -18.14 -1.90 12.08
N PRO A 52 -17.61 -3.05 12.53
CA PRO A 52 -18.20 -3.79 13.63
C PRO A 52 -18.23 -2.90 14.88
N LEU A 53 -19.44 -2.64 15.37
CA LEU A 53 -19.67 -1.91 16.61
C LEU A 53 -19.43 -2.83 17.81
N GLY A 54 -19.01 -2.27 18.94
CA GLY A 54 -18.90 -3.03 20.19
C GLY A 54 -17.59 -3.80 20.41
N LEU A 55 -16.51 -3.46 19.70
CA LEU A 55 -15.16 -4.02 19.96
C LEU A 55 -14.71 -3.87 21.43
N PHE A 56 -15.22 -2.86 22.13
CA PHE A 56 -14.90 -2.58 23.53
C PHE A 56 -16.10 -2.74 24.47
N ARG A 57 -17.16 -3.46 24.05
CA ARG A 57 -18.45 -3.53 24.77
C ARG A 57 -18.36 -4.10 26.20
N ALA A 58 -17.22 -4.65 26.60
CA ALA A 58 -16.94 -5.09 27.97
C ALA A 58 -15.55 -4.67 28.49
N SER A 59 -14.81 -3.85 27.73
CA SER A 59 -13.38 -3.56 28.00
C SER A 59 -13.15 -2.14 28.53
N VAL A 60 -14.22 -1.34 28.69
CA VAL A 60 -14.12 0.02 29.20
C VAL A 60 -14.55 0.04 30.66
N LYS A 61 -13.58 0.24 31.56
CA LYS A 61 -13.83 0.55 32.96
C LYS A 61 -13.70 2.07 33.11
N LEU A 62 -14.83 2.76 33.28
CA LEU A 62 -14.81 4.16 33.72
C LEU A 62 -14.43 4.17 35.20
N LEU A 63 -13.34 4.89 35.52
CA LEU A 63 -12.92 5.25 36.88
C LEU A 63 -13.56 6.58 37.27
#